data_AF-B2BHG6-F1
#
_entry.id   AF-B2BHG6-F1
#
_cell.length_a   1.000
_cell.length_b   1.000
_cell.length_c   1.000
_cell.angle_alpha   90.00
_cell.angle_beta   90.00
_cell.angle_gamma   90.00
#
_symmetry.space_group_name_H-M   'P 1'
#
loop_
_entity.id
_entity.type
_entity.pdbx_description
1 polymer ?
#
loop_
_entity_poly.entity_id
_entity_poly.type
_entity_poly.pdbx_seq_one_letter_code
_entity_poly.pdbx_strand_id
1 'polypeptide(L)'
;MEHLFKIAIWIFVLSGCHLTSSKCIPTDDDWVLDALQEEVKCPPDLKLYTPTYEKDWAKDILECIQKEINGTVKEECEDPNYRIEQVISMLKNVSPDNGTGQNSTNSTCEGSPVKSFQEFVTSVKVILQKIRSGKCLTQNEEKQKSTIRNK
;
A
#
# COMPACT_ATOMS: atom_id res chain seq x y z
N MET A 1 -30.29 -26.83 -44.38
CA MET A 1 -30.01 -26.29 -43.03
C MET A 1 -28.50 -26.09 -42.86
N GLU A 2 -27.87 -25.26 -43.70
CA GLU A 2 -26.40 -25.18 -43.76
C GLU A 2 -25.88 -23.72 -43.71
N HIS A 3 -26.79 -22.75 -43.63
CA HIS A 3 -26.45 -21.32 -43.55
C HIS A 3 -26.27 -20.80 -42.12
N LEU A 4 -26.59 -21.60 -41.09
CA LEU A 4 -26.44 -21.20 -39.68
C LEU A 4 -25.04 -21.50 -39.11
N PHE A 5 -24.25 -22.35 -39.76
CA PHE A 5 -22.93 -22.76 -39.24
C PHE A 5 -21.78 -21.79 -39.54
N LYS A 6 -21.98 -20.78 -40.41
CA LYS A 6 -20.92 -19.81 -40.75
C LYS A 6 -20.90 -18.55 -39.87
N ILE A 7 -21.95 -18.31 -39.07
CA ILE A 7 -22.05 -17.12 -38.22
C ILE A 7 -21.51 -17.39 -36.80
N ALA A 8 -21.49 -18.65 -36.36
CA ALA A 8 -21.00 -19.02 -35.03
C ALA A 8 -19.47 -18.89 -34.85
N ILE A 9 -18.70 -18.82 -35.95
CA ILE A 9 -17.22 -18.80 -35.92
C ILE A 9 -16.65 -17.39 -35.73
N TRP A 10 -17.47 -16.33 -35.86
CA TRP A 10 -17.02 -14.95 -35.61
C TRP A 10 -17.24 -14.44 -34.19
N ILE A 11 -18.01 -15.15 -33.36
CA ILE A 11 -18.26 -14.74 -31.97
C ILE A 11 -17.10 -15.14 -31.04
N PHE A 12 -16.24 -16.08 -31.44
CA PHE A 12 -15.16 -16.58 -30.57
C PHE A 12 -13.85 -15.80 -30.63
N VAL A 13 -13.71 -14.83 -31.55
CA VAL A 13 -12.45 -14.06 -31.71
C VAL A 13 -12.48 -12.71 -30.98
N LEU A 14 -13.65 -12.21 -30.57
CA LEU A 14 -13.76 -10.96 -29.80
C LEU A 14 -13.64 -11.12 -28.28
N SER A 15 -13.63 -12.35 -27.74
CA SER A 15 -13.47 -12.60 -26.30
C SER A 15 -12.04 -13.02 -25.89
N GLY A 16 -11.07 -13.01 -26.80
CA GLY A 16 -9.74 -13.60 -26.59
C GLY A 16 -8.66 -12.69 -26.01
N CYS A 17 -8.89 -11.39 -25.86
CA CYS A 17 -7.93 -10.47 -25.25
C CYS A 17 -8.64 -9.51 -24.27
N HIS A 18 -9.24 -10.05 -23.21
CA HIS A 18 -9.04 -9.35 -21.94
C HIS A 18 -7.55 -9.49 -21.63
N LEU A 19 -6.76 -8.55 -22.13
CA LEU A 19 -5.54 -8.15 -21.44
C LEU A 19 -6.01 -7.87 -20.02
N THR A 20 -5.84 -8.85 -19.14
CA THR A 20 -5.60 -8.60 -17.74
C THR A 20 -4.29 -7.81 -17.70
N SER A 21 -4.34 -6.56 -18.13
CA SER A 21 -3.60 -5.53 -17.43
C SER A 21 -4.13 -5.65 -16.01
N SER A 22 -3.46 -6.48 -15.22
CA SER A 22 -3.35 -6.27 -13.78
C SER A 22 -2.63 -4.92 -13.60
N LYS A 23 -3.29 -3.84 -14.07
CA LYS A 23 -3.09 -2.51 -13.53
C LYS A 23 -3.42 -2.74 -12.07
N CYS A 24 -2.38 -2.85 -11.25
CA CYS A 24 -2.50 -2.62 -9.83
C CYS A 24 -3.35 -1.37 -9.70
N ILE A 25 -4.60 -1.56 -9.31
CA ILE A 25 -5.51 -0.44 -9.13
C ILE A 25 -4.80 0.40 -8.06
N PRO A 26 -4.38 1.64 -8.37
CA PRO A 26 -3.97 2.56 -7.32
C PRO A 26 -5.16 2.59 -6.38
N THR A 27 -5.02 2.08 -5.16
CA THR A 27 -6.12 2.13 -4.20
C THR A 27 -6.54 3.58 -4.10
N ASP A 28 -7.85 3.81 -4.18
CA ASP A 28 -8.53 5.10 -4.02
C ASP A 28 -8.29 5.73 -2.63
N ASP A 29 -7.21 5.39 -1.92
CA ASP A 29 -6.82 5.87 -0.61
C ASP A 29 -5.56 6.76 -0.67
N ASP A 30 -4.90 6.90 -1.84
CA ASP A 30 -3.72 7.77 -1.98
C ASP A 30 -4.06 9.25 -1.70
N TRP A 31 -5.30 9.66 -2.02
CA TRP A 31 -5.78 11.02 -1.72
C TRP A 31 -5.84 11.32 -0.21
N VAL A 32 -5.93 10.30 0.64
CA VAL A 32 -6.01 10.49 2.10
C VAL A 32 -4.67 10.99 2.64
N LEU A 33 -3.55 10.50 2.10
CA LEU A 33 -2.20 10.99 2.44
C LEU A 33 -1.94 12.39 1.88
N ASP A 34 -2.46 12.67 0.68
CA ASP A 34 -2.37 14.02 0.10
C ASP A 34 -3.18 15.03 0.94
N ALA A 35 -4.41 14.67 1.33
CA ALA A 35 -5.23 15.47 2.24
C ALA A 35 -4.59 15.63 3.63
N LEU A 36 -3.90 14.59 4.14
CA LEU A 36 -3.13 14.69 5.39
C LEU A 36 -2.03 15.76 5.27
N GLN A 37 -1.32 15.82 4.15
CA GLN A 37 -0.26 16.80 3.94
C GLN A 37 -0.77 18.23 3.78
N GLU A 38 -1.95 18.42 3.17
CA GLU A 38 -2.52 19.75 2.89
C GLU A 38 -3.32 20.33 4.06
N GLU A 39 -4.04 19.48 4.80
CA GLU A 39 -5.03 19.93 5.79
C GLU A 39 -4.54 19.84 7.24
N VAL A 40 -3.56 18.98 7.52
CA VAL A 40 -2.99 18.85 8.88
C VAL A 40 -1.87 19.86 9.07
N LYS A 41 -1.98 20.65 10.14
CA LYS A 41 -0.98 21.65 10.50
C LYS A 41 -0.17 21.15 11.68
N CYS A 42 1.10 20.87 11.45
CA CYS A 42 2.04 20.45 12.47
C CYS A 42 3.02 21.59 12.81
N PRO A 43 3.57 21.62 14.04
CA PRO A 43 4.66 22.52 14.38
C PRO A 43 5.89 22.26 13.47
N PRO A 44 6.62 23.30 13.05
CA PRO A 44 7.74 23.17 12.10
C PRO A 44 8.95 22.41 12.67
N ASP A 45 9.03 22.33 14.00
CA ASP A 45 10.03 21.60 14.79
C ASP A 45 9.66 20.15 15.07
N LEU A 46 8.49 19.70 14.58
CA LEU A 46 8.03 18.31 14.70
C LEU A 46 9.03 17.36 14.03
N LYS A 47 9.43 16.36 14.81
CA LYS A 47 10.46 15.38 14.47
C LYS A 47 9.87 13.99 14.52
N LEU A 48 9.69 13.38 13.35
CA LEU A 48 9.06 12.07 13.21
C LEU A 48 10.07 11.02 12.77
N TYR A 49 10.07 9.88 13.48
CA TYR A 49 10.85 8.72 13.08
C TYR A 49 10.34 8.20 11.73
N THR A 50 11.20 8.27 10.72
CA THR A 50 10.84 7.93 9.34
C THR A 50 11.60 6.70 8.88
N PRO A 51 11.02 5.49 9.02
CA PRO A 51 11.69 4.26 8.62
C PRO A 51 11.99 4.24 7.12
N THR A 52 13.05 3.54 6.74
CA THR A 52 13.36 3.26 5.33
C THR A 52 12.70 1.94 4.93
N TYR A 53 12.11 1.88 3.72
CA TYR A 53 11.46 0.65 3.25
C TYR A 53 12.45 -0.50 3.13
N GLU A 54 12.17 -1.59 3.85
CA GLU A 54 12.83 -2.88 3.72
C GLU A 54 11.77 -3.99 3.65
N LYS A 55 11.92 -4.91 2.68
CA LYS A 55 10.90 -5.92 2.38
C LYS A 55 10.66 -6.86 3.56
N ASP A 56 11.72 -7.28 4.24
CA ASP A 56 11.67 -8.24 5.34
C ASP A 56 11.16 -7.63 6.65
N TRP A 57 11.12 -6.29 6.75
CA TRP A 57 10.63 -5.54 7.92
C TRP A 57 9.38 -4.72 7.62
N ALA A 58 8.66 -5.03 6.54
CA ALA A 58 7.48 -4.27 6.13
C ALA A 58 6.41 -4.16 7.24
N LYS A 59 6.32 -5.18 8.11
CA LYS A 59 5.42 -5.18 9.28
C LYS A 59 5.86 -4.19 10.34
N ASP A 60 7.12 -4.27 10.76
CA ASP A 60 7.69 -3.37 11.75
C ASP A 60 7.67 -1.91 11.31
N ILE A 61 7.99 -1.68 10.03
CA ILE A 61 7.94 -0.35 9.40
C ILE A 61 6.52 0.23 9.47
N LEU A 62 5.51 -0.59 9.18
CA LEU A 62 4.13 -0.15 9.22
C LEU A 62 3.66 0.13 10.66
N GLU A 63 4.02 -0.72 11.61
CA GLU A 63 3.76 -0.50 13.04
C GLU A 63 4.40 0.79 13.52
N CYS A 64 5.61 1.09 13.04
CA CYS A 64 6.30 2.32 13.36
C CYS A 64 5.57 3.56 12.86
N ILE A 65 5.16 3.55 11.59
CA ILE A 65 4.39 4.63 10.98
C ILE A 65 3.05 4.83 11.73
N GLN A 66 2.37 3.74 12.08
CA GLN A 66 1.13 3.80 12.86
C GLN A 66 1.34 4.41 14.24
N LYS A 67 2.44 4.07 14.92
CA LYS A 67 2.79 4.62 16.23
C LYS A 67 3.06 6.12 16.16
N GLU A 68 3.85 6.59 15.21
CA GLU A 68 4.15 8.01 15.03
C GLU A 68 2.89 8.82 14.70
N ILE A 69 2.01 8.28 13.84
CA ILE A 69 0.78 8.98 13.45
C ILE A 69 -0.23 9.02 14.59
N ASN A 70 -0.43 7.89 15.29
CA ASN A 70 -1.41 7.80 16.38
C ASN A 70 -0.90 8.42 17.71
N GLY A 71 0.41 8.63 17.85
CA GLY A 71 1.03 9.33 18.97
C GLY A 71 1.37 10.76 18.58
N THR A 72 2.62 10.97 18.15
CA THR A 72 3.22 12.29 17.93
C THR A 72 2.39 13.20 17.01
N VAL A 73 1.96 12.71 15.84
CA VAL A 73 1.18 13.54 14.88
C VAL A 73 -0.20 13.86 15.42
N LYS A 74 -0.87 12.91 16.07
CA LYS A 74 -2.20 13.10 16.64
C LYS A 74 -2.22 14.06 17.83
N GLU A 75 -1.17 14.07 18.64
CA GLU A 75 -1.06 14.93 19.81
C GLU A 75 -0.54 16.32 19.47
N GLU A 76 0.41 16.44 18.54
CA GLU A 76 1.10 17.70 18.26
C GLU A 76 0.53 18.48 17.07
N CYS A 77 -0.25 17.85 16.18
CA CYS A 77 -0.78 18.51 14.99
C CYS A 77 -2.27 18.86 15.12
N GLU A 78 -2.65 19.98 14.52
CA GLU A 78 -4.04 20.37 14.34
C GLU A 78 -4.63 19.63 13.13
N ASP A 79 -5.70 18.86 13.36
CA ASP A 79 -6.42 18.11 12.34
C ASP A 79 -7.92 18.46 12.36
N PRO A 80 -8.31 19.57 11.71
CA PRO A 80 -9.70 20.04 11.74
C PRO A 80 -10.69 19.11 11.02
N ASN A 81 -10.20 18.24 10.13
CA ASN A 81 -11.02 17.39 9.26
C ASN A 81 -10.88 15.89 9.56
N TYR A 82 -10.30 15.53 10.71
CA TYR A 82 -10.11 14.12 11.12
C TYR A 82 -9.36 13.29 10.07
N ARG A 83 -8.38 13.88 9.37
CA ARG A 83 -7.53 13.21 8.38
C ARG A 83 -6.58 12.21 9.03
N ILE A 84 -6.09 12.50 10.23
CA ILE A 84 -5.21 11.61 10.99
C ILE A 84 -5.92 10.28 11.26
N GLU A 85 -7.18 10.32 11.71
CA GLU A 85 -7.98 9.11 11.95
C GLU A 85 -8.26 8.31 10.67
N GLN A 86 -8.50 9.00 9.55
CA GLN A 86 -8.66 8.36 8.24
C GLN A 86 -7.39 7.62 7.82
N VAL A 87 -6.22 8.24 7.99
CA VAL A 87 -4.93 7.60 7.70
C VAL A 87 -4.67 6.42 8.64
N ILE A 88 -4.96 6.55 9.93
CA ILE A 88 -4.82 5.43 10.89
C ILE A 88 -5.71 4.25 10.46
N SER A 89 -6.95 4.52 10.06
CA SER A 89 -7.87 3.50 9.56
C SER A 89 -7.35 2.84 8.28
N MET A 90 -6.86 3.63 7.32
CA MET A 90 -6.22 3.11 6.10
C MET A 90 -5.04 2.21 6.43
N LEU A 91 -4.14 2.64 7.32
CA LEU A 91 -2.95 1.88 7.70
C LEU A 91 -3.29 0.56 8.39
N LYS A 92 -4.38 0.49 9.16
CA LYS A 92 -4.85 -0.78 9.77
C LYS A 92 -5.27 -1.81 8.73
N ASN A 93 -5.79 -1.36 7.59
CA ASN A 93 -6.21 -2.22 6.48
C ASN A 93 -5.02 -2.67 5.60
N VAL A 94 -3.86 -2.03 5.75
CA VAL A 94 -2.63 -2.45 5.08
C VAL A 94 -2.04 -3.63 5.84
N SER A 95 -2.32 -4.86 5.39
CA SER A 95 -1.61 -6.04 5.90
C SER A 95 -0.34 -6.27 5.06
N PRO A 96 0.88 -6.16 5.58
CA PRO A 96 2.06 -6.58 4.82
C PRO A 96 1.95 -8.08 4.54
N ASP A 97 2.26 -8.51 3.30
CA ASP A 97 2.32 -9.94 2.98
C ASP A 97 3.36 -10.57 3.91
N ASN A 98 3.01 -11.67 4.58
CA ASN A 98 3.84 -12.30 5.61
C ASN A 98 5.10 -12.89 4.97
N GLY A 99 6.08 -12.06 4.64
CA GLY A 99 7.47 -12.47 4.59
C GLY A 99 7.80 -13.00 5.98
N THR A 100 8.23 -14.26 6.04
CA THR A 100 8.59 -15.01 7.25
C THR A 100 9.20 -14.08 8.29
N GLY A 101 8.37 -13.61 9.21
CA GLY A 101 8.81 -12.77 10.31
C GLY A 101 9.69 -13.65 11.17
N GLN A 102 10.99 -13.67 10.89
CA GLN A 102 11.95 -13.97 11.93
C GLN A 102 11.58 -13.03 13.07
N ASN A 103 11.39 -13.58 14.26
CA ASN A 103 11.25 -12.82 15.51
C ASN A 103 12.32 -11.73 15.53
N SER A 104 11.99 -10.55 15.01
CA SER A 104 12.89 -9.42 14.96
C SER A 104 12.75 -8.78 16.32
N THR A 105 13.65 -9.14 17.21
CA THR A 105 13.65 -8.67 18.58
C THR A 105 13.99 -7.19 18.72
N ASN A 106 14.22 -6.41 17.64
CA ASN A 106 14.65 -5.01 17.75
C ASN A 106 14.47 -4.18 16.46
N SER A 107 13.24 -3.98 15.99
CA SER A 107 12.94 -2.96 14.96
C SER A 107 12.42 -1.68 15.63
N THR A 108 13.16 -1.15 16.61
CA THR A 108 12.75 0.07 17.30
C THR A 108 12.69 1.23 16.32
N CYS A 109 11.54 1.88 16.18
CA CYS A 109 11.37 3.15 15.43
C CYS A 109 12.52 4.14 15.66
N GLU A 110 13.06 4.13 16.86
CA GLU A 110 14.14 4.98 17.36
C GLU A 110 15.46 4.84 16.56
N GLY A 111 15.66 3.74 15.82
CA GLY A 111 16.79 3.58 14.90
C GLY A 111 16.58 4.24 13.53
N SER A 112 15.37 4.71 13.25
CA SER A 112 15.03 5.35 11.97
C SER A 112 15.47 6.81 11.93
N PRO A 113 15.82 7.34 10.75
CA PRO A 113 16.13 8.77 10.62
C PRO A 113 14.91 9.61 10.97
N VAL A 114 15.15 10.70 11.69
CA VAL A 114 14.11 11.68 12.05
C VAL A 114 13.96 12.69 10.91
N LYS A 115 12.72 12.95 10.48
CA LYS A 115 12.42 13.93 9.44
C LYS A 115 11.28 14.86 9.83
N SER A 116 11.11 15.92 9.06
CA SER A 116 9.96 16.82 9.16
C SER A 116 8.66 16.11 8.77
N PHE A 117 7.52 16.67 9.17
CA PHE A 117 6.19 16.13 8.83
C PHE A 117 6.00 15.90 7.32
N GLN A 118 6.35 16.89 6.48
CA GLN A 118 6.16 16.78 5.03
C GLN A 118 7.01 15.65 4.42
N GLU A 119 8.25 15.52 4.87
CA GLU A 119 9.14 14.45 4.43
C GLU A 119 8.71 13.08 4.94
N PHE A 120 8.16 13.02 6.16
CA PHE A 120 7.59 11.82 6.74
C PHE A 120 6.40 11.34 5.88
N VAL A 121 5.41 12.19 5.61
CA VAL A 121 4.23 11.81 4.80
C VAL A 121 4.64 11.34 3.40
N THR A 122 5.58 12.04 2.76
CA THR A 122 6.13 11.63 1.46
C THR A 122 6.79 10.24 1.54
N SER A 123 7.56 9.98 2.60
CA SER A 123 8.21 8.68 2.80
C SER A 123 7.20 7.56 3.04
N VAL A 124 6.14 7.84 3.82
CA VAL A 124 5.02 6.90 4.05
C VAL A 124 4.33 6.54 2.73
N LYS A 125 4.07 7.52 1.86
CA LYS A 125 3.48 7.28 0.53
C LYS A 125 4.32 6.30 -0.29
N VAL A 126 5.64 6.50 -0.32
CA VAL A 126 6.58 5.62 -1.03
C VAL A 126 6.59 4.21 -0.42
N ILE A 127 6.61 4.09 0.91
CA ILE A 127 6.60 2.80 1.62
C ILE A 127 5.33 2.01 1.26
N LEU A 128 4.17 2.65 1.32
CA LEU A 128 2.89 2.01 0.99
C LEU A 128 2.81 1.59 -0.48
N GLN A 129 3.30 2.41 -1.40
CA GLN A 129 3.40 2.04 -2.81
C GLN A 129 4.28 0.81 -3.02
N LYS A 130 5.41 0.70 -2.31
CA LYS A 130 6.30 -0.48 -2.37
C LYS A 130 5.65 -1.73 -1.78
N ILE A 131 4.98 -1.63 -0.63
CA ILE A 131 4.22 -2.74 -0.03
C ILE A 131 3.14 -3.26 -0.99
N ARG A 132 2.37 -2.35 -1.60
CA ARG A 132 1.32 -2.70 -2.57
C ARG A 132 1.90 -3.30 -3.85
N SER A 133 3.00 -2.75 -4.36
CA SER A 133 3.69 -3.29 -5.54
C SER A 133 4.24 -4.70 -5.30
N GLY A 134 4.77 -4.97 -4.09
CA GLY A 134 5.21 -6.30 -3.68
C GLY A 134 4.08 -7.34 -3.71
N LYS A 135 2.88 -6.97 -3.22
CA LYS A 135 1.68 -7.83 -3.27
C LYS A 135 1.19 -8.13 -4.69
N CYS A 136 1.29 -7.16 -5.59
CA CYS A 136 0.91 -7.38 -6.98
C CYS A 136 1.79 -8.45 -7.65
N LEU A 137 3.08 -8.51 -7.32
CA LEU A 137 3.99 -9.50 -7.90
C LEU A 137 3.67 -10.92 -7.39
N THR A 138 3.46 -11.08 -6.07
CA THR A 138 3.17 -12.40 -5.48
C THR A 138 1.83 -12.99 -5.94
N GLN A 139 0.77 -12.18 -6.08
CA GLN A 139 -0.52 -12.66 -6.62
C GLN A 139 -0.45 -13.09 -8.09
N ASN A 140 0.39 -12.44 -8.89
CA ASN A 140 0.58 -12.83 -10.29
C ASN A 140 1.31 -14.18 -10.40
N GLU A 141 2.23 -14.49 -9.49
CA GLU A 141 2.93 -15.78 -9.43
C GLU A 141 2.02 -16.93 -8.98
N GLU A 142 1.19 -16.73 -7.95
CA GLU A 142 0.24 -17.76 -7.50
C GLU A 142 -0.84 -18.08 -8.54
N LYS A 143 -1.32 -17.06 -9.27
CA LYS A 143 -2.34 -17.25 -10.31
C LYS A 143 -1.80 -18.00 -11.54
N GLN A 144 -0.53 -17.79 -11.90
CA GLN A 144 0.13 -18.59 -12.93
C GLN A 144 0.33 -20.04 -12.48
N LYS A 145 0.73 -20.28 -11.22
CA LYS A 145 0.97 -21.64 -10.69
C LYS A 145 -0.31 -22.48 -10.60
N SER A 146 -1.46 -21.86 -10.33
CA SER A 146 -2.78 -22.52 -10.33
C SER A 146 -3.26 -22.88 -11.75
N THR A 147 -2.93 -22.05 -12.74
CA THR A 147 -3.27 -22.29 -14.14
C THR A 147 -2.44 -23.43 -14.75
N ILE A 148 -1.18 -23.60 -14.32
CA ILE A 148 -0.30 -24.68 -14.80
C ILE A 148 -0.67 -26.05 -14.17
N ARG A 149 -1.30 -26.08 -12.99
CA ARG A 149 -1.67 -27.33 -12.30
C ARG A 149 -3.01 -27.94 -12.76
N ASN A 150 -3.79 -27.20 -13.55
CA ASN A 150 -5.07 -27.66 -14.12
C ASN A 150 -4.97 -28.00 -15.61
N LYS A 151 -3.77 -28.30 -16.11
CA LYS A 151 -3.54 -28.71 -17.50
C LYS A 151 -2.81 -30.03 -17.58
#